data_AF-A0A1F6D8P3-F1
#
_entry.id   AF-A0A1F6D8P3-F1
#
_cell.length_a   1.000
_cell.length_b   1.000
_cell.length_c   1.000
_cell.angle_alpha   90.00
_cell.angle_beta   90.00
_cell.angle_gamma   90.00
#
_symmetry.space_group_name_H-M   'P 1'
#
loop_
_entity.id
_entity.type
_entity.pdbx_description
1 polymer ?
#
loop_
_entity_poly.entity_id
_entity_poly.type
_entity_poly.pdbx_seq_one_letter_code
_entity_poly.pdbx_strand_id
1 'polypeptide(L)'
;MFYQIAIEDNGDGFNAEQFASIMEGGVGSSRKREQKKKLINGRPVVGRLGIGLLGIAQISGDFIVASRPKNGKAFAARIHLYDFLKEELDEKTPKIIDVGEYELLEKDLSSFLPEKNGTRIITKLVHPTFTDAFQKSLKAPKFVEPTRDWKEVMSVMSGVQTLRELGDYWKLLWELAASSPIPYLNTNALPGKLIAEMQEQLESYKFSVYLDGLKLAKPIFLKRNPAGYTKHKIDQQRKRVYGKDVDFHGYIIVQEGKQLQPDELRGILVRLKNVAIGYYDPSMLDYRTNQGPRSRWLTGEIYVDDGLEDALNLDRDSFNRFHPEYRVVQDYIHNILTKDVFPEVYKQIEVRTKKRNSDKDKGRQKHLRSILSESLKSPVTLKKTSGGVTAGTKKKLGKLEVSTPDEEALDTKKSNRKLASAVLSIFEVALRENDAMKTREKFKDLLLKLLADW
;
A
#
# COMPACT_ATOMS: atom_id res chain seq x y z
N MET A 1 17.28 24.66 -7.94
CA MET A 1 16.14 24.96 -8.83
C MET A 1 16.37 24.20 -10.11
N PHE A 2 15.45 23.31 -10.51
CA PHE A 2 15.56 22.62 -11.78
C PHE A 2 14.62 23.31 -12.78
N TYR A 3 15.10 23.50 -13.99
CA TYR A 3 14.33 24.06 -15.11
C TYR A 3 14.14 23.03 -16.22
N GLN A 4 14.74 21.85 -16.03
CA GLN A 4 14.83 20.80 -17.01
C GLN A 4 14.60 19.46 -16.32
N ILE A 5 13.93 18.56 -17.04
CA ILE A 5 13.81 17.16 -16.75
C ILE A 5 14.52 16.42 -17.87
N ALA A 6 15.37 15.46 -17.49
CA ALA A 6 16.04 14.56 -18.42
C ALA A 6 15.64 13.12 -18.11
N ILE A 7 15.26 12.38 -19.14
CA ILE A 7 14.94 10.97 -19.06
C ILE A 7 15.88 10.25 -20.01
N GLU A 8 16.57 9.22 -19.53
CA GLU A 8 17.50 8.42 -20.32
C GLU A 8 17.22 6.93 -20.13
N ASP A 9 17.27 6.17 -21.22
CA ASP A 9 17.27 4.71 -21.21
C ASP A 9 18.47 4.15 -21.98
N ASN A 10 18.84 2.90 -21.66
CA ASN A 10 19.94 2.17 -22.30
C ASN A 10 19.44 1.10 -23.28
N GLY A 11 18.26 1.32 -23.88
CA GLY A 11 17.60 0.41 -24.80
C GLY A 11 18.24 0.38 -26.18
N ASP A 12 17.52 -0.17 -27.16
CA ASP A 12 18.05 -0.36 -28.52
C ASP A 12 18.29 0.95 -29.28
N GLY A 13 17.70 2.06 -28.82
CA GLY A 13 17.62 3.32 -29.53
C GLY A 13 16.88 3.18 -30.87
N PHE A 14 16.91 4.25 -31.66
CA PHE A 14 16.33 4.29 -33.01
C PHE A 14 17.07 5.32 -33.87
N ASN A 15 16.91 5.24 -35.19
CA ASN A 15 17.54 6.15 -36.14
C ASN A 15 16.59 7.31 -36.55
N ALA A 16 17.12 8.28 -37.30
CA ALA A 16 16.36 9.46 -37.73
C ALA A 16 15.16 9.11 -38.65
N GLU A 17 15.28 8.09 -39.49
CA GLU A 17 14.17 7.63 -40.37
C GLU A 17 13.03 7.03 -39.55
N GLN A 18 13.35 6.22 -38.54
CA GLN A 18 12.38 5.67 -37.59
C GLN A 18 11.73 6.77 -36.78
N PHE A 19 12.49 7.80 -36.38
CA PHE A 19 11.95 8.96 -35.71
C PHE A 19 10.95 9.72 -36.59
N ALA A 20 11.34 10.07 -37.81
CA ALA A 20 10.47 10.75 -38.77
C ALA A 20 9.18 9.95 -38.99
N SER A 21 9.28 8.64 -39.21
CA SER A 21 8.11 7.77 -39.35
C SER A 21 7.20 7.74 -38.11
N ILE A 22 7.74 7.90 -36.89
CA ILE A 22 6.94 8.00 -35.66
C ILE A 22 6.22 9.35 -35.58
N MET A 23 6.90 10.44 -35.96
CA MET A 23 6.34 11.79 -35.89
C MET A 23 5.31 12.03 -37.00
N GLU A 24 5.61 11.64 -38.24
CA GLU A 24 4.75 11.80 -39.42
C GLU A 24 3.60 10.79 -39.46
N GLY A 25 3.76 9.63 -38.80
CA GLY A 25 2.73 8.59 -38.74
C GLY A 25 1.45 9.00 -38.02
N GLY A 26 1.47 10.13 -37.31
CA GLY A 26 0.33 10.69 -36.59
C GLY A 26 0.04 9.99 -35.25
N VAL A 27 -0.86 10.61 -34.49
CA VAL A 27 -1.40 10.11 -33.22
C VAL A 27 -2.15 8.79 -33.47
N GLY A 28 -1.82 7.71 -32.75
CA GLY A 28 -2.48 6.41 -32.95
C GLY A 28 -1.64 5.33 -33.65
N SER A 29 -0.54 5.71 -34.31
CA SER A 29 0.15 4.87 -35.31
C SER A 29 1.08 3.77 -34.76
N SER A 30 1.03 3.46 -33.45
CA SER A 30 2.02 2.56 -32.86
C SER A 30 1.86 1.11 -33.29
N ARG A 31 2.85 0.62 -34.04
CA ARG A 31 2.96 -0.79 -34.46
C ARG A 31 3.79 -1.67 -33.51
N LYS A 32 4.07 -1.19 -32.29
CA LYS A 32 4.96 -1.88 -31.33
C LYS A 32 4.51 -3.32 -31.00
N ARG A 33 3.21 -3.60 -31.12
CA ARG A 33 2.60 -4.89 -30.74
C ARG A 33 2.32 -5.82 -31.91
N GLU A 34 2.05 -5.27 -33.09
CA GLU A 34 1.86 -6.04 -34.33
C GLU A 34 3.11 -6.86 -34.67
N GLN A 35 4.29 -6.30 -34.36
CA GLN A 35 5.57 -6.93 -34.61
C GLN A 35 5.86 -8.14 -33.71
N LYS A 36 4.98 -8.48 -32.74
CA LYS A 36 5.17 -9.53 -31.70
C LYS A 36 6.56 -9.47 -31.05
N LYS A 37 7.18 -8.29 -31.04
CA LYS A 37 8.57 -8.11 -30.64
C LYS A 37 8.64 -8.25 -29.12
N LYS A 38 9.27 -9.32 -28.63
CA LYS A 38 9.58 -9.44 -27.21
C LYS A 38 10.61 -8.37 -26.86
N LEU A 39 10.37 -7.62 -25.79
CA LEU A 39 11.38 -6.69 -25.29
C LEU A 39 12.57 -7.48 -24.73
N ILE A 40 13.66 -6.76 -24.47
CA ILE A 40 14.83 -7.29 -23.77
C ILE A 40 14.38 -8.07 -22.52
N ASN A 41 14.91 -9.29 -22.36
CA ASN A 41 14.58 -10.22 -21.29
C ASN A 41 13.10 -10.62 -21.19
N GLY A 42 12.35 -10.61 -22.29
CA GLY A 42 10.98 -11.12 -22.34
C GLY A 42 9.93 -10.23 -21.68
N ARG A 43 10.28 -8.99 -21.33
CA ARG A 43 9.33 -8.04 -20.74
C ARG A 43 8.17 -7.74 -21.70
N PRO A 44 6.92 -7.67 -21.21
CA PRO A 44 5.77 -7.33 -22.05
C PRO A 44 5.84 -5.91 -22.65
N VAL A 45 5.35 -5.76 -23.88
CA VAL A 45 5.23 -4.46 -24.55
C VAL A 45 4.01 -3.69 -24.01
N VAL A 46 4.27 -2.52 -23.41
CA VAL A 46 3.24 -1.67 -22.79
C VAL A 46 2.54 -0.74 -23.79
N GLY A 47 3.31 -0.10 -24.70
CA GLY A 47 2.76 0.85 -25.67
C GLY A 47 1.80 0.19 -26.67
N ARG A 48 0.66 0.85 -26.96
CA ARG A 48 -0.35 0.39 -27.93
C ARG A 48 -0.85 1.51 -28.84
N LEU A 49 -1.13 2.69 -28.28
CA LEU A 49 -1.84 3.76 -28.97
C LEU A 49 -0.93 4.83 -29.61
N GLY A 50 0.39 4.79 -29.40
CA GLY A 50 1.30 5.76 -30.03
C GLY A 50 1.26 7.20 -29.54
N ILE A 51 0.41 7.51 -28.57
CA ILE A 51 0.24 8.88 -28.03
C ILE A 51 1.18 9.21 -26.87
N GLY A 52 1.92 8.22 -26.36
CA GLY A 52 2.61 8.35 -25.06
C GLY A 52 3.69 9.43 -25.01
N LEU A 53 4.33 9.75 -26.14
CA LEU A 53 5.34 10.82 -26.20
C LEU A 53 4.71 12.19 -25.93
N LEU A 54 3.46 12.40 -26.37
CA LEU A 54 2.74 13.67 -26.18
C LEU A 54 2.41 13.97 -24.72
N GLY A 55 2.55 12.99 -23.81
CA GLY A 55 2.43 13.23 -22.37
C GLY A 55 3.42 14.29 -21.86
N ILE A 56 4.57 14.46 -22.54
CA ILE A 56 5.54 15.50 -22.17
C ILE A 56 5.00 16.92 -22.36
N ALA A 57 4.03 17.12 -23.27
CA ALA A 57 3.41 18.42 -23.54
C ALA A 57 2.76 19.03 -22.30
N GLN A 58 2.34 18.19 -21.34
CA GLN A 58 1.77 18.65 -20.07
C GLN A 58 2.81 19.34 -19.16
N ILE A 59 4.11 19.15 -19.44
CA ILE A 59 5.22 19.62 -18.61
C ILE A 59 6.13 20.57 -19.41
N SER A 60 6.28 20.37 -20.71
CA SER A 60 7.09 21.21 -21.60
C SER A 60 6.66 21.06 -23.06
N GLY A 61 6.45 22.18 -23.76
CA GLY A 61 6.23 22.21 -25.21
C GLY A 61 7.52 22.13 -26.04
N ASP A 62 8.69 22.41 -25.44
CA ASP A 62 9.99 22.42 -26.12
C ASP A 62 10.94 21.38 -25.50
N PHE A 63 11.30 20.37 -26.28
CA PHE A 63 12.19 19.31 -25.80
C PHE A 63 13.06 18.73 -26.91
N ILE A 64 14.14 18.07 -26.52
CA ILE A 64 15.07 17.41 -27.42
C ILE A 64 14.97 15.91 -27.21
N VAL A 65 14.81 15.16 -28.29
CA VAL A 65 14.91 13.70 -28.33
C VAL A 65 16.20 13.35 -29.04
N ALA A 66 17.11 12.67 -28.35
CA ALA A 66 18.37 12.21 -28.88
C ALA A 66 18.45 10.68 -28.74
N SER A 67 18.93 9.99 -29.78
CA SER A 67 19.07 8.54 -29.72
C SER A 67 20.37 8.07 -30.36
N ARG A 68 21.03 7.14 -29.68
CA ARG A 68 22.15 6.36 -30.19
C ARG A 68 21.65 4.94 -30.43
N PRO A 69 21.30 4.55 -31.66
CA PRO A 69 20.86 3.18 -31.93
C PRO A 69 22.02 2.19 -31.74
N LYS A 70 21.71 0.94 -31.40
CA LYS A 70 22.72 -0.14 -31.38
C LYS A 70 23.45 -0.29 -32.71
N ASN A 71 22.69 -0.18 -33.80
CA ASN A 71 23.19 -0.23 -35.17
C ASN A 71 22.66 1.00 -35.92
N GLY A 72 23.56 1.79 -36.52
CA GLY A 72 23.20 2.95 -37.32
C GLY A 72 23.76 4.27 -36.79
N LYS A 73 23.34 5.37 -37.40
CA LYS A 73 23.78 6.72 -37.03
C LYS A 73 22.93 7.28 -35.89
N ALA A 74 23.61 7.87 -34.91
CA ALA A 74 22.96 8.63 -33.85
C ALA A 74 22.37 9.94 -34.40
N PHE A 75 21.32 10.43 -33.77
CA PHE A 75 20.70 11.70 -34.15
C PHE A 75 20.15 12.41 -32.91
N ALA A 76 19.89 13.71 -33.05
CA ALA A 76 19.06 14.46 -32.12
C ALA A 76 18.04 15.29 -32.90
N ALA A 77 16.85 15.43 -32.36
CA ALA A 77 15.78 16.24 -32.90
C ALA A 77 15.25 17.15 -31.81
N ARG A 78 15.08 18.43 -32.13
CA ARG A 78 14.30 19.35 -31.31
C ARG A 78 12.85 19.25 -31.74
N ILE A 79 11.95 19.13 -30.77
CA ILE A 79 10.51 19.11 -30.97
C ILE A 79 9.94 20.35 -30.29
N HIS A 80 9.06 21.04 -31.00
CA HIS A 80 8.29 22.17 -30.52
C HIS A 80 6.81 21.88 -30.73
N LEU A 81 6.05 21.74 -29.65
CA LEU A 81 4.60 21.52 -29.67
C LEU A 81 3.88 22.86 -29.56
N TYR A 82 2.84 23.06 -30.37
CA TYR A 82 2.10 24.32 -30.37
C TYR A 82 1.11 24.39 -29.19
N ASP A 83 1.06 25.54 -28.52
CA ASP A 83 0.23 25.77 -27.32
C ASP A 83 -1.28 25.97 -27.64
N PHE A 84 -1.65 26.23 -28.90
CA PHE A 84 -2.95 26.80 -29.29
C PHE A 84 -3.87 25.89 -30.11
N LEU A 85 -3.88 24.58 -29.82
CA LEU A 85 -4.76 23.64 -30.53
C LEU A 85 -6.26 23.93 -30.34
N LYS A 86 -6.65 24.68 -29.31
CA LYS A 86 -8.06 24.82 -28.92
C LYS A 86 -8.88 25.69 -29.89
N GLU A 87 -8.31 26.78 -30.39
CA GLU A 87 -9.00 27.70 -31.31
C GLU A 87 -9.15 27.09 -32.71
N GLU A 88 -8.17 26.29 -33.15
CA GLU A 88 -8.22 25.57 -34.43
C GLU A 88 -9.12 24.32 -34.38
N LEU A 89 -9.21 23.64 -33.23
CA LEU A 89 -10.11 22.49 -33.03
C LEU A 89 -11.61 22.88 -33.04
N ASP A 90 -11.94 24.15 -32.73
CA ASP A 90 -13.30 24.67 -32.76
C ASP A 90 -13.78 25.03 -34.19
N GLU A 91 -12.90 25.00 -35.20
CA GLU A 91 -13.30 25.13 -36.61
C GLU A 91 -14.09 23.88 -37.07
N LYS A 92 -15.30 24.08 -37.62
CA LYS A 92 -16.23 23.01 -38.03
C LYS A 92 -15.75 22.11 -39.18
N THR A 93 -14.59 22.37 -39.77
CA THR A 93 -14.04 21.59 -40.87
C THR A 93 -13.02 20.57 -40.35
N PRO A 94 -13.16 19.27 -40.66
CA PRO A 94 -12.15 18.28 -40.33
C PRO A 94 -10.88 18.56 -41.16
N LYS A 95 -9.92 19.26 -40.57
CA LYS A 95 -8.57 19.46 -41.10
C LYS A 95 -7.60 18.58 -40.31
N ILE A 96 -6.53 18.14 -40.97
CA ILE A 96 -5.36 17.61 -40.27
C ILE A 96 -4.77 18.81 -39.53
N ILE A 97 -4.70 18.73 -38.21
CA ILE A 97 -4.16 19.78 -37.35
C ILE A 97 -2.74 19.37 -36.98
N ASP A 98 -1.78 20.24 -37.31
CA ASP A 98 -0.40 20.05 -36.88
C ASP A 98 -0.29 20.37 -35.40
N VAL A 99 0.19 19.39 -34.63
CA VAL A 99 0.33 19.51 -33.16
C VAL A 99 1.71 20.04 -32.74
N GLY A 100 2.57 20.32 -33.71
CA GLY A 100 3.92 20.80 -33.51
C GLY A 100 4.83 20.51 -34.70
N GLU A 101 6.08 20.93 -34.57
CA GLU A 101 7.14 20.76 -35.56
C GLU A 101 8.38 20.10 -34.92
N TYR A 102 9.24 19.54 -35.77
CA TYR A 102 10.55 19.06 -35.32
C TYR A 102 11.65 19.44 -36.30
N GLU A 103 12.85 19.62 -35.75
CA GLU A 103 14.07 19.94 -36.49
C GLU A 103 15.16 18.93 -36.12
N LEU A 104 15.79 18.30 -37.10
CA LEU A 104 16.99 17.48 -36.87
C LEU A 104 18.19 18.38 -36.60
N LEU A 105 18.89 18.14 -35.50
CA LEU A 105 20.05 18.92 -35.12
C LEU A 105 21.30 18.39 -35.82
N GLU A 106 22.03 19.26 -36.51
CA GLU A 106 23.26 18.89 -37.26
C GLU A 106 24.55 19.12 -36.46
N LYS A 107 24.51 19.95 -35.41
CA LYS A 107 25.67 20.36 -34.59
C LYS A 107 25.46 19.99 -33.12
N ASP A 108 26.58 19.88 -32.39
CA ASP A 108 26.61 19.66 -30.92
C ASP A 108 25.85 18.45 -30.39
N LEU A 109 25.64 17.44 -31.25
CA LEU A 109 24.95 16.18 -30.95
C LEU A 109 25.48 15.49 -29.68
N SER A 110 26.79 15.55 -29.43
CA SER A 110 27.43 14.89 -28.30
C SER A 110 26.89 15.36 -26.93
N SER A 111 26.38 16.59 -26.84
CA SER A 111 25.83 17.14 -25.59
C SER A 111 24.47 16.53 -25.22
N PHE A 112 23.74 16.00 -26.21
CA PHE A 112 22.39 15.46 -26.03
C PHE A 112 22.35 13.93 -26.06
N LEU A 113 23.35 13.29 -26.69
CA LEU A 113 23.35 11.85 -26.86
C LEU A 113 23.62 11.10 -25.54
N PRO A 114 22.93 9.96 -25.29
CA PRO A 114 23.25 9.08 -24.17
C PRO A 114 24.66 8.51 -24.34
N GLU A 115 25.42 8.23 -23.28
CA GLU A 115 26.83 7.77 -23.40
C GLU A 115 26.99 6.48 -24.23
N LYS A 116 26.02 5.56 -24.10
CA LYS A 116 25.96 4.28 -24.83
C LYS A 116 24.75 4.24 -25.76
N ASN A 117 24.41 3.07 -26.28
CA ASN A 117 23.14 2.89 -26.99
C ASN A 117 21.95 3.23 -26.09
N GLY A 118 20.93 3.87 -26.65
CA GLY A 118 19.76 4.30 -25.89
C GLY A 118 19.05 5.51 -26.48
N THR A 119 18.15 6.06 -25.68
CA THR A 119 17.42 7.30 -25.99
C THR A 119 17.47 8.22 -24.77
N ARG A 120 17.68 9.51 -25.03
CA ARG A 120 17.65 10.57 -24.05
C ARG A 120 16.64 11.63 -24.48
N ILE A 121 15.78 12.05 -23.57
CA ILE A 121 14.81 13.12 -23.76
C ILE A 121 15.10 14.19 -22.73
N ILE A 122 15.25 15.45 -23.17
CA ILE A 122 15.57 16.58 -22.30
C ILE A 122 14.61 17.72 -22.60
N THR A 123 13.86 18.18 -21.60
CA THR A 123 13.03 19.38 -21.74
C THR A 123 13.93 20.61 -21.77
N LYS A 124 13.63 21.60 -22.62
CA LYS A 124 14.37 22.87 -22.64
C LYS A 124 13.99 23.76 -21.46
N LEU A 125 12.67 23.92 -21.26
CA LEU A 125 12.08 24.66 -20.15
C LEU A 125 10.80 23.96 -19.68
N VAL A 126 10.77 23.58 -18.42
CA VAL A 126 9.58 23.05 -17.77
C VAL A 126 8.62 24.20 -17.44
N HIS A 127 7.32 23.95 -17.56
CA HIS A 127 6.28 24.95 -17.27
C HIS A 127 6.44 25.55 -15.86
N PRO A 128 6.38 26.90 -15.69
CA PRO A 128 6.65 27.55 -14.41
C PRO A 128 5.81 27.03 -13.25
N THR A 129 4.53 26.72 -13.48
CA THR A 129 3.65 26.14 -12.45
C THR A 129 4.17 24.81 -11.91
N PHE A 130 4.80 24.00 -12.76
CA PHE A 130 5.41 22.74 -12.35
C PHE A 130 6.65 23.01 -11.49
N THR A 131 7.53 23.92 -11.90
CA THR A 131 8.71 24.27 -11.10
C THR A 131 8.33 24.90 -9.76
N ASP A 132 7.26 25.72 -9.73
CA ASP A 132 6.76 26.38 -8.52
C ASP A 132 6.17 25.38 -7.52
N ALA A 133 5.44 24.36 -8.00
CA ALA A 133 4.92 23.30 -7.16
C ALA A 133 6.05 22.58 -6.41
N PHE A 134 7.10 22.15 -7.14
CA PHE A 134 8.25 21.50 -6.53
C PHE A 134 9.00 22.42 -5.57
N GLN A 135 9.14 23.71 -5.87
CA GLN A 135 9.77 24.67 -4.94
C GLN A 135 8.97 24.86 -3.66
N LYS A 136 7.64 25.00 -3.76
CA LYS A 136 6.76 25.09 -2.59
C LYS A 136 6.83 23.82 -1.76
N SER A 137 7.00 22.67 -2.42
CA SER A 137 7.10 21.37 -1.75
C SER A 137 8.33 21.23 -0.84
N LEU A 138 9.43 21.95 -1.12
CA LEU A 138 10.60 22.00 -0.24
C LEU A 138 10.28 22.62 1.13
N LYS A 139 9.20 23.40 1.22
CA LYS A 139 8.70 24.01 2.46
C LYS A 139 7.58 23.19 3.11
N ALA A 140 7.34 21.96 2.65
CA ALA A 140 6.35 21.08 3.26
C ALA A 140 6.72 20.78 4.73
N PRO A 141 5.73 20.62 5.62
CA PRO A 141 5.95 20.65 7.07
C PRO A 141 6.88 19.53 7.57
N LYS A 142 6.94 18.40 6.86
CA LYS A 142 7.81 17.27 7.17
C LYS A 142 8.81 16.98 6.05
N PHE A 143 9.05 17.94 5.15
CA PHE A 143 10.02 17.75 4.09
C PHE A 143 11.39 17.37 4.68
N VAL A 144 11.95 16.29 4.15
CA VAL A 144 13.33 15.89 4.37
C VAL A 144 13.90 15.51 3.02
N GLU A 145 15.18 15.80 2.81
CA GLU A 145 15.84 15.44 1.57
C GLU A 145 15.97 13.91 1.47
N PRO A 146 15.52 13.27 0.37
CA PRO A 146 15.61 11.82 0.23
C PRO A 146 17.05 11.34 0.24
N THR A 147 17.32 10.27 0.98
CA THR A 147 18.64 9.64 0.96
C THR A 147 18.80 8.78 -0.29
N ARG A 148 20.04 8.33 -0.55
CA ARG A 148 20.34 7.42 -1.67
C ARG A 148 20.04 5.95 -1.36
N ASP A 149 19.51 5.63 -0.17
CA ASP A 149 19.05 4.29 0.19
C ASP A 149 17.52 4.20 0.19
N TRP A 150 16.98 3.40 -0.72
CA TRP A 150 15.54 3.17 -0.83
C TRP A 150 14.90 2.65 0.47
N LYS A 151 15.65 1.94 1.32
CA LYS A 151 15.12 1.46 2.61
C LYS A 151 14.82 2.60 3.57
N GLU A 152 15.68 3.61 3.61
CA GLU A 152 15.50 4.79 4.44
C GLU A 152 14.37 5.65 3.89
N VAL A 153 14.31 5.83 2.57
CA VAL A 153 13.20 6.50 1.87
C VAL A 153 11.86 5.84 2.24
N MET A 154 11.78 4.51 2.19
CA MET A 154 10.60 3.75 2.61
C MET A 154 10.25 3.95 4.09
N SER A 155 11.26 4.03 4.96
CA SER A 155 11.04 4.30 6.39
C SER A 155 10.40 5.67 6.60
N VAL A 156 10.88 6.70 5.89
CA VAL A 156 10.32 8.07 5.93
C VAL A 156 8.88 8.07 5.42
N MET A 157 8.61 7.48 4.25
CA MET A 157 7.26 7.39 3.67
C MET A 157 6.27 6.69 4.61
N SER A 158 6.71 5.63 5.30
CA SER A 158 5.87 4.90 6.26
C SER A 158 5.58 5.66 7.57
N GLY A 159 6.36 6.72 7.86
CA GLY A 159 6.24 7.54 9.07
C GLY A 159 5.26 8.71 8.95
N VAL A 160 4.77 9.01 7.74
CA VAL A 160 3.80 10.08 7.50
C VAL A 160 2.40 9.52 7.27
N GLN A 161 1.38 10.34 7.50
CA GLN A 161 0.01 9.94 7.18
C GLN A 161 -0.21 9.97 5.66
N THR A 162 0.16 11.04 4.99
CA THR A 162 0.08 11.20 3.53
C THR A 162 1.40 11.75 3.00
N LEU A 163 1.75 11.37 1.77
CA LEU A 163 2.93 11.89 1.08
C LEU A 163 2.88 13.40 0.85
N ARG A 164 1.68 14.01 0.89
CA ARG A 164 1.53 15.48 0.82
C ARG A 164 2.29 16.20 1.94
N GLU A 165 2.48 15.57 3.09
CA GLU A 165 3.27 16.14 4.20
C GLU A 165 4.76 16.24 3.87
N LEU A 166 5.25 15.40 2.96
CA LEU A 166 6.63 15.35 2.50
C LEU A 166 6.86 16.17 1.23
N GLY A 167 5.82 16.49 0.47
CA GLY A 167 5.89 17.32 -0.73
C GLY A 167 5.90 16.55 -2.07
N ASP A 168 5.81 17.29 -3.18
CA ASP A 168 5.63 16.77 -4.53
C ASP A 168 6.80 15.92 -5.04
N TYR A 169 8.04 16.19 -4.59
CA TYR A 169 9.18 15.33 -4.94
C TYR A 169 9.04 13.91 -4.36
N TRP A 170 8.56 13.79 -3.12
CA TRP A 170 8.29 12.50 -2.49
C TRP A 170 7.10 11.78 -3.15
N LYS A 171 6.10 12.53 -3.59
CA LYS A 171 4.99 12.01 -4.38
C LYS A 171 5.48 11.47 -5.72
N LEU A 172 6.35 12.20 -6.44
CA LEU A 172 6.96 11.74 -7.68
C LEU A 172 7.76 10.44 -7.48
N LEU A 173 8.59 10.36 -6.42
CA LEU A 173 9.33 9.15 -6.06
C LEU A 173 8.39 7.95 -5.87
N TRP A 174 7.30 8.15 -5.11
CA TRP A 174 6.30 7.12 -4.88
C TRP A 174 5.60 6.67 -6.16
N GLU A 175 5.13 7.63 -6.96
CA GLU A 175 4.39 7.37 -8.19
C GLU A 175 5.24 6.61 -9.21
N LEU A 176 6.48 7.05 -9.44
CA LEU A 176 7.39 6.34 -10.33
C LEU A 176 7.68 4.91 -9.83
N ALA A 177 7.88 4.75 -8.53
CA ALA A 177 8.13 3.44 -7.93
C ALA A 177 6.91 2.52 -7.97
N ALA A 178 5.71 3.06 -7.73
CA ALA A 178 4.46 2.33 -7.76
C ALA A 178 4.07 1.96 -9.20
N SER A 179 4.22 2.88 -10.14
CA SER A 179 3.75 2.68 -11.52
C SER A 179 4.68 1.81 -12.35
N SER A 180 5.99 1.85 -12.08
CA SER A 180 6.97 1.15 -12.90
C SER A 180 6.96 -0.38 -12.70
N PRO A 181 7.30 -1.16 -13.75
CA PRO A 181 7.45 -2.60 -13.68
C PRO A 181 8.83 -2.99 -13.10
N ILE A 182 9.11 -2.48 -11.90
CA ILE A 182 10.36 -2.72 -11.14
C ILE A 182 10.12 -3.73 -10.02
N PRO A 183 11.16 -4.44 -9.55
CA PRO A 183 11.03 -5.39 -8.45
C PRO A 183 10.68 -4.71 -7.12
N TYR A 184 10.21 -5.50 -6.16
CA TYR A 184 10.11 -5.11 -4.76
C TYR A 184 11.50 -5.00 -4.13
N LEU A 185 11.59 -4.37 -2.95
CA LEU A 185 12.84 -4.26 -2.20
C LEU A 185 13.50 -5.63 -1.92
N ASN A 186 12.70 -6.68 -1.73
CA ASN A 186 13.12 -8.08 -1.64
C ASN A 186 11.89 -9.00 -1.64
N THR A 187 12.11 -10.31 -1.84
CA THR A 187 11.09 -11.37 -1.72
C THR A 187 10.33 -11.38 -0.38
N ASN A 188 10.92 -10.80 0.67
CA ASN A 188 10.30 -10.72 1.99
C ASN A 188 9.52 -9.42 2.21
N ALA A 189 9.41 -8.50 1.23
CA ALA A 189 8.74 -7.22 1.43
C ALA A 189 7.30 -7.37 1.93
N LEU A 190 6.66 -8.50 1.62
CA LEU A 190 5.40 -8.94 2.21
C LEU A 190 5.57 -10.23 3.03
N PRO A 191 4.74 -10.44 4.07
CA PRO A 191 4.84 -11.59 4.95
C PRO A 191 4.48 -12.91 4.24
N GLY A 192 5.20 -13.98 4.58
CA GLY A 192 4.91 -15.33 4.07
C GLY A 192 5.25 -15.54 2.60
N LYS A 193 6.21 -14.77 2.04
CA LYS A 193 6.69 -14.91 0.65
C LYS A 193 5.56 -14.80 -0.40
N LEU A 194 4.53 -14.00 -0.10
CA LEU A 194 3.35 -13.81 -0.94
C LEU A 194 3.68 -13.34 -2.38
N ILE A 195 4.82 -12.67 -2.53
CA ILE A 195 5.28 -12.06 -3.79
C ILE A 195 6.50 -12.76 -4.39
N ALA A 196 6.84 -13.98 -3.97
CA ALA A 196 8.06 -14.64 -4.43
C ALA A 196 8.11 -14.83 -5.96
N GLU A 197 7.04 -15.37 -6.55
CA GLU A 197 6.93 -15.58 -8.00
C GLU A 197 6.97 -14.25 -8.77
N MET A 198 6.22 -13.25 -8.32
CA MET A 198 6.22 -11.91 -8.91
C MET A 198 7.60 -11.24 -8.82
N GLN A 199 8.29 -11.39 -7.70
CA GLN A 199 9.63 -10.84 -7.50
C GLN A 199 10.62 -11.47 -8.50
N GLU A 200 10.62 -12.79 -8.61
CA GLU A 200 11.49 -13.52 -9.54
C GLU A 200 11.21 -13.09 -10.98
N GLN A 201 9.94 -12.99 -11.37
CA GLN A 201 9.54 -12.52 -12.69
C GLN A 201 10.03 -11.09 -12.97
N LEU A 202 9.84 -10.15 -12.03
CA LEU A 202 10.25 -8.75 -12.19
C LEU A 202 11.78 -8.61 -12.23
N GLU A 203 12.50 -9.38 -11.42
CA GLU A 203 13.96 -9.45 -11.45
C GLU A 203 14.47 -10.00 -12.78
N SER A 204 13.77 -11.00 -13.37
CA SER A 204 14.16 -11.59 -14.65
C SER A 204 14.16 -10.59 -15.80
N TYR A 205 13.35 -9.53 -15.75
CA TYR A 205 13.34 -8.47 -16.75
C TYR A 205 14.61 -7.62 -16.75
N LYS A 206 15.39 -7.62 -15.66
CA LYS A 206 16.56 -6.75 -15.46
C LYS A 206 16.26 -5.28 -15.76
N PHE A 207 15.05 -4.84 -15.41
CA PHE A 207 14.60 -3.47 -15.59
C PHE A 207 14.69 -2.72 -14.26
N SER A 208 15.30 -1.54 -14.28
CA SER A 208 15.49 -0.70 -13.11
C SER A 208 15.27 0.76 -13.48
N VAL A 209 14.68 1.50 -12.55
CA VAL A 209 14.43 2.94 -12.69
C VAL A 209 15.26 3.66 -11.64
N TYR A 210 15.87 4.77 -12.05
CA TYR A 210 16.64 5.65 -11.18
C TYR A 210 16.03 7.04 -11.26
N LEU A 211 15.84 7.69 -10.12
CA LEU A 211 15.52 9.11 -10.05
C LEU A 211 16.66 9.81 -9.32
N ASP A 212 17.34 10.76 -9.96
CA ASP A 212 18.48 11.50 -9.40
C ASP A 212 19.56 10.60 -8.76
N GLY A 213 19.80 9.43 -9.39
CA GLY A 213 20.76 8.42 -8.94
C GLY A 213 20.24 7.45 -7.86
N LEU A 214 19.06 7.69 -7.30
CA LEU A 214 18.40 6.77 -6.37
C LEU A 214 17.71 5.64 -7.15
N LYS A 215 18.13 4.39 -6.90
CA LYS A 215 17.48 3.20 -7.47
C LYS A 215 16.15 2.94 -6.78
N LEU A 216 15.06 2.97 -7.55
CA LEU A 216 13.71 2.74 -7.02
C LEU A 216 13.42 1.24 -6.88
N ALA A 217 12.52 0.90 -5.96
CA ALA A 217 11.86 -0.41 -5.86
C ALA A 217 10.39 -0.20 -5.49
N LYS A 218 9.50 -1.19 -5.69
CA LYS A 218 8.07 -1.00 -5.38
C LYS A 218 7.87 -0.51 -3.93
N PRO A 219 7.01 0.50 -3.71
CA PRO A 219 6.93 1.20 -2.44
C PRO A 219 6.00 0.49 -1.44
N ILE A 220 6.20 -0.81 -1.26
CA ILE A 220 5.43 -1.62 -0.30
C ILE A 220 6.38 -2.46 0.54
N PHE A 221 6.26 -2.31 1.87
CA PHE A 221 7.05 -3.07 2.83
C PHE A 221 6.26 -3.28 4.11
N LEU A 222 5.60 -4.43 4.21
CA LEU A 222 4.78 -4.80 5.36
C LEU A 222 5.51 -5.87 6.16
N LYS A 223 6.28 -5.42 7.16
CA LYS A 223 6.91 -6.30 8.15
C LYS A 223 6.62 -5.80 9.55
N ARG A 224 6.67 -6.73 10.51
CA ARG A 224 6.66 -6.45 11.95
C ARG A 224 5.36 -5.80 12.44
N ASN A 225 4.20 -6.34 12.07
CA ASN A 225 2.95 -6.04 12.77
C ASN A 225 2.70 -7.07 13.89
N PRO A 226 2.75 -6.67 15.19
CA PRO A 226 2.47 -7.59 16.31
C PRO A 226 1.08 -8.20 16.24
N ALA A 227 0.14 -7.49 15.63
CA ALA A 227 -1.22 -7.92 15.46
C ALA A 227 -1.39 -8.96 14.32
N GLY A 228 -0.40 -9.13 13.44
CA GLY A 228 -0.43 -10.10 12.34
C GLY A 228 -0.99 -9.56 11.02
N TYR A 229 -1.16 -10.46 10.06
CA TYR A 229 -1.64 -10.15 8.72
C TYR A 229 -2.58 -11.23 8.22
N THR A 230 -3.74 -10.84 7.66
CA THR A 230 -4.57 -11.72 6.85
C THR A 230 -4.07 -11.58 5.41
N LYS A 231 -3.72 -12.71 4.78
CA LYS A 231 -3.13 -12.74 3.43
C LYS A 231 -3.99 -13.62 2.55
N HIS A 232 -4.22 -13.17 1.33
CA HIS A 232 -4.94 -13.94 0.31
C HIS A 232 -4.15 -13.85 -1.00
N LYS A 233 -3.60 -14.99 -1.46
CA LYS A 233 -2.98 -15.10 -2.78
C LYS A 233 -4.09 -15.37 -3.78
N ILE A 234 -4.06 -14.67 -4.89
CA ILE A 234 -4.93 -14.91 -6.03
C ILE A 234 -4.07 -15.64 -7.05
N ASP A 235 -4.25 -16.95 -7.14
CA ASP A 235 -3.62 -17.76 -8.18
C ASP A 235 -4.16 -17.37 -9.56
N GLN A 236 -3.45 -17.75 -10.63
CA GLN A 236 -3.82 -17.39 -12.00
C GLN A 236 -5.27 -17.75 -12.29
N GLN A 237 -6.04 -16.72 -12.64
CA GLN A 237 -7.41 -16.83 -13.11
C GLN A 237 -7.45 -16.57 -14.60
N ARG A 238 -8.23 -17.39 -15.32
CA ARG A 238 -8.62 -17.15 -16.70
C ARG A 238 -10.13 -17.05 -16.77
N LYS A 239 -10.65 -15.91 -17.23
CA LYS A 239 -12.08 -15.67 -17.41
C LYS A 239 -12.35 -15.28 -18.85
N ARG A 240 -13.43 -15.79 -19.43
CA ARG A 240 -13.82 -15.47 -20.81
C ARG A 240 -15.04 -14.55 -20.81
N VAL A 241 -14.94 -13.41 -21.49
CA VAL A 241 -15.95 -12.36 -21.51
C VAL A 241 -16.14 -11.88 -22.94
N TYR A 242 -17.35 -12.03 -23.49
CA TYR A 242 -17.65 -11.68 -24.89
C TYR A 242 -16.62 -12.21 -25.91
N GLY A 243 -16.13 -13.43 -25.69
CA GLY A 243 -15.18 -14.10 -26.59
C GLY A 243 -13.71 -13.76 -26.36
N LYS A 244 -13.37 -12.80 -25.50
CA LYS A 244 -12.00 -12.44 -25.10
C LYS A 244 -11.64 -13.06 -23.76
N ASP A 245 -10.37 -13.43 -23.61
CA ASP A 245 -9.84 -13.94 -22.35
C ASP A 245 -9.28 -12.78 -21.50
N VAL A 246 -9.54 -12.85 -20.20
CA VAL A 246 -9.01 -11.96 -19.17
C VAL A 246 -8.24 -12.83 -18.19
N ASP A 247 -6.91 -12.69 -18.23
CA ASP A 247 -5.97 -13.46 -17.44
C ASP A 247 -5.38 -12.55 -16.35
N PHE A 248 -5.59 -12.91 -15.09
CA PHE A 248 -5.12 -12.12 -13.97
C PHE A 248 -4.75 -12.97 -12.74
N HIS A 249 -3.87 -12.43 -11.93
CA HIS A 249 -3.44 -12.99 -10.65
C HIS A 249 -3.13 -11.86 -9.68
N GLY A 250 -2.70 -12.16 -8.46
CA GLY A 250 -2.23 -11.13 -7.55
C GLY A 250 -2.36 -11.50 -6.09
N TYR A 251 -2.56 -10.48 -5.25
CA TYR A 251 -2.71 -10.69 -3.83
C TYR A 251 -3.51 -9.57 -3.15
N ILE A 252 -4.08 -9.92 -2.00
CA ILE A 252 -4.69 -8.98 -1.07
C ILE A 252 -4.11 -9.26 0.32
N ILE A 253 -3.72 -8.20 1.03
CA ILE A 253 -3.20 -8.29 2.39
C ILE A 253 -3.85 -7.23 3.28
N VAL A 254 -4.21 -7.64 4.50
CA VAL A 254 -4.77 -6.77 5.53
C VAL A 254 -3.79 -6.70 6.71
N GLN A 255 -3.32 -5.50 7.01
CA GLN A 255 -2.54 -5.23 8.22
C GLN A 255 -3.47 -5.09 9.42
N GLU A 256 -3.63 -6.17 10.17
CA GLU A 256 -4.66 -6.23 11.19
C GLU A 256 -4.39 -5.26 12.35
N GLY A 257 -5.41 -4.52 12.77
CA GLY A 257 -5.33 -3.65 13.95
C GLY A 257 -4.51 -2.36 13.76
N LYS A 258 -3.93 -2.11 12.59
CA LYS A 258 -3.17 -0.89 12.29
C LYS A 258 -3.43 -0.40 10.86
N GLN A 259 -3.80 0.86 10.72
CA GLN A 259 -3.97 1.49 9.41
C GLN A 259 -2.66 1.48 8.62
N LEU A 260 -2.77 1.28 7.30
CA LEU A 260 -1.63 1.38 6.40
C LEU A 260 -1.22 2.83 6.25
N GLN A 261 0.09 3.05 6.20
CA GLN A 261 0.72 4.33 5.99
C GLN A 261 1.81 4.18 4.92
N PRO A 262 1.93 5.14 3.99
CA PRO A 262 1.08 6.33 3.88
C PRO A 262 -0.32 5.99 3.32
N ASP A 263 -1.24 6.95 3.33
CA ASP A 263 -2.62 6.82 2.85
C ASP A 263 -2.67 6.32 1.40
N GLU A 264 -1.67 6.69 0.59
CA GLU A 264 -1.47 6.33 -0.81
C GLU A 264 -1.19 4.82 -1.03
N LEU A 265 -0.92 4.04 0.02
CA LEU A 265 -0.76 2.58 -0.05
C LEU A 265 -2.08 1.81 0.09
N ARG A 266 -3.17 2.49 0.47
CA ARG A 266 -4.44 1.85 0.84
C ARG A 266 -5.27 1.48 -0.39
N GLY A 267 -5.84 0.29 -0.36
CA GLY A 267 -6.77 -0.17 -1.39
C GLY A 267 -6.14 -1.10 -2.41
N ILE A 268 -6.69 -1.14 -3.62
CA ILE A 268 -6.29 -2.12 -4.64
C ILE A 268 -5.68 -1.39 -5.84
N LEU A 269 -4.50 -1.82 -6.25
CA LEU A 269 -3.83 -1.34 -7.46
C LEU A 269 -3.93 -2.38 -8.56
N VAL A 270 -4.48 -2.00 -9.71
CA VAL A 270 -4.50 -2.85 -10.90
C VAL A 270 -3.29 -2.54 -11.76
N ARG A 271 -2.61 -3.59 -12.21
CA ARG A 271 -1.41 -3.52 -13.02
C ARG A 271 -1.64 -4.24 -14.33
N LEU A 272 -1.52 -3.51 -15.43
CA LEU A 272 -1.58 -4.07 -16.76
C LEU A 272 -0.16 -4.26 -17.27
N LYS A 273 0.24 -5.50 -17.55
CA LYS A 273 1.60 -5.80 -18.02
C LYS A 273 2.67 -5.25 -17.08
N ASN A 274 2.44 -5.42 -15.77
CA ASN A 274 3.27 -4.95 -14.65
C ASN A 274 3.35 -3.44 -14.44
N VAL A 275 2.70 -2.63 -15.28
CA VAL A 275 2.58 -1.17 -15.12
C VAL A 275 1.30 -0.86 -14.37
N ALA A 276 1.36 -0.03 -13.33
CA ALA A 276 0.16 0.37 -12.62
C ALA A 276 -0.74 1.26 -13.49
N ILE A 277 -2.05 1.06 -13.36
CA ILE A 277 -3.05 1.94 -13.94
C ILE A 277 -3.63 2.79 -12.81
N GLY A 278 -3.33 4.08 -12.83
CA GLY A 278 -3.67 5.02 -11.77
C GLY A 278 -3.00 4.71 -10.43
N TYR A 279 -3.75 4.93 -9.36
CA TYR A 279 -3.30 4.83 -7.98
C TYR A 279 -3.92 3.63 -7.27
N TYR A 280 -3.43 3.33 -6.06
CA TYR A 280 -4.15 2.42 -5.18
C TYR A 280 -5.55 2.97 -4.94
N ASP A 281 -6.57 2.19 -5.30
CA ASP A 281 -7.96 2.60 -5.17
C ASP A 281 -8.48 2.27 -3.76
N PRO A 282 -8.66 3.26 -2.87
CA PRO A 282 -9.12 3.03 -1.49
C PRO A 282 -10.57 2.52 -1.43
N SER A 283 -11.34 2.67 -2.51
CA SER A 283 -12.68 2.11 -2.62
C SER A 283 -12.67 0.61 -2.93
N MET A 284 -11.50 0.02 -3.21
CA MET A 284 -11.32 -1.39 -3.56
C MET A 284 -12.16 -1.77 -4.80
N LEU A 285 -12.04 -0.97 -5.86
CA LEU A 285 -12.81 -1.10 -7.10
C LEU A 285 -14.30 -0.88 -6.83
N ASP A 286 -14.70 0.22 -6.20
CA ASP A 286 -16.09 0.53 -5.82
C ASP A 286 -16.78 -0.56 -4.98
N TYR A 287 -16.07 -1.15 -4.01
CA TYR A 287 -16.63 -2.18 -3.14
C TYR A 287 -17.78 -1.63 -2.29
N ARG A 288 -18.97 -2.21 -2.46
CA ARG A 288 -20.23 -1.68 -1.91
C ARG A 288 -20.38 -1.86 -0.40
N THR A 289 -19.67 -2.81 0.19
CA THR A 289 -19.83 -3.12 1.62
C THR A 289 -18.87 -2.28 2.46
N ASN A 290 -19.43 -1.48 3.35
CA ASN A 290 -18.64 -0.69 4.29
C ASN A 290 -18.03 -1.58 5.40
N GLN A 291 -16.70 -1.65 5.45
CA GLN A 291 -15.95 -2.41 6.46
C GLN A 291 -15.47 -1.53 7.64
N GLY A 292 -15.88 -0.26 7.65
CA GLY A 292 -15.50 0.73 8.63
C GLY A 292 -13.99 1.00 8.61
N PRO A 293 -13.31 1.11 9.77
CA PRO A 293 -11.87 1.37 9.82
C PRO A 293 -10.99 0.33 9.12
N ARG A 294 -11.51 -0.88 8.87
CA ARG A 294 -10.76 -2.01 8.29
C ARG A 294 -10.45 -1.83 6.82
N SER A 295 -11.22 -1.02 6.09
CA SER A 295 -10.89 -0.67 4.70
C SER A 295 -9.51 0.00 4.60
N ARG A 296 -9.12 0.77 5.63
CA ARG A 296 -7.80 1.44 5.72
C ARG A 296 -6.65 0.51 6.08
N TRP A 297 -6.92 -0.76 6.33
CA TRP A 297 -5.91 -1.77 6.69
C TRP A 297 -5.50 -2.61 5.48
N LEU A 298 -6.24 -2.49 4.37
CA LEU A 298 -6.11 -3.34 3.21
C LEU A 298 -5.23 -2.69 2.14
N THR A 299 -4.33 -3.48 1.58
CA THR A 299 -3.66 -3.19 0.32
C THR A 299 -3.61 -4.44 -0.55
N GLY A 300 -3.58 -4.28 -1.86
CA GLY A 300 -3.49 -5.39 -2.79
C GLY A 300 -3.05 -4.93 -4.17
N GLU A 301 -2.45 -5.85 -4.91
CA GLU A 301 -2.07 -5.62 -6.30
C GLU A 301 -2.62 -6.75 -7.16
N ILE A 302 -3.34 -6.38 -8.23
CA ILE A 302 -3.91 -7.29 -9.20
C ILE A 302 -3.14 -7.12 -10.51
N TYR A 303 -2.48 -8.19 -10.93
CA TYR A 303 -1.69 -8.24 -12.15
C TYR A 303 -2.54 -8.84 -13.26
N VAL A 304 -2.72 -8.08 -14.33
CA VAL A 304 -3.45 -8.48 -15.53
C VAL A 304 -2.43 -8.70 -16.63
N ASP A 305 -2.33 -9.96 -17.05
CA ASP A 305 -1.39 -10.41 -18.08
C ASP A 305 -2.01 -10.25 -19.48
N ASP A 306 -3.29 -10.59 -19.61
CA ASP A 306 -4.07 -10.45 -20.84
C ASP A 306 -5.50 -9.94 -20.56
N GLY A 307 -6.06 -9.21 -21.53
CA GLY A 307 -7.33 -8.50 -21.39
C GLY A 307 -7.23 -7.16 -20.66
N LEU A 308 -8.38 -6.55 -20.38
CA LEU A 308 -8.60 -5.26 -19.70
C LEU A 308 -8.09 -4.02 -20.45
N GLU A 309 -7.32 -4.19 -21.52
CA GLU A 309 -6.77 -3.09 -22.31
C GLU A 309 -7.84 -2.27 -23.03
N ASP A 310 -8.94 -2.90 -23.45
CA ASP A 310 -10.03 -2.21 -24.13
C ASP A 310 -10.95 -1.49 -23.12
N ALA A 311 -10.83 -1.83 -21.84
CA ALA A 311 -11.44 -1.07 -20.76
C ALA A 311 -10.61 0.16 -20.37
N LEU A 312 -9.36 0.29 -20.81
CA LEU A 312 -8.46 1.35 -20.38
C LEU A 312 -8.81 2.69 -21.06
N ASN A 313 -8.91 3.75 -20.27
CA ASN A 313 -9.12 5.10 -20.80
C ASN A 313 -7.85 5.62 -21.52
N LEU A 314 -8.02 6.63 -22.37
CA LEU A 314 -6.96 7.14 -23.25
C LEU A 314 -5.73 7.66 -22.48
N ASP A 315 -5.97 8.29 -21.33
CA ASP A 315 -4.96 8.79 -20.40
C ASP A 315 -4.21 7.69 -19.65
N ARG A 316 -4.70 6.44 -19.70
CA ARG A 316 -4.18 5.26 -19.01
C ARG A 316 -4.13 5.39 -17.48
N ASP A 317 -4.96 6.27 -16.92
CA ASP A 317 -5.03 6.50 -15.48
C ASP A 317 -6.20 5.76 -14.82
N SER A 318 -7.16 5.29 -15.63
CA SER A 318 -8.35 4.63 -15.15
C SER A 318 -8.97 3.69 -16.18
N PHE A 319 -9.93 2.88 -15.71
CA PHE A 319 -10.73 2.01 -16.56
C PHE A 319 -12.16 2.51 -16.69
N ASN A 320 -12.78 2.24 -17.83
CA ASN A 320 -14.21 2.31 -18.00
C ASN A 320 -14.88 1.25 -17.10
N ARG A 321 -15.52 1.73 -16.03
CA ARG A 321 -16.18 0.92 -15.00
C ARG A 321 -17.34 0.08 -15.54
N PHE A 322 -17.88 0.41 -16.71
CA PHE A 322 -18.96 -0.36 -17.34
C PHE A 322 -18.45 -1.40 -18.33
N HIS A 323 -17.14 -1.43 -18.60
CA HIS A 323 -16.59 -2.41 -19.52
C HIS A 323 -16.71 -3.83 -18.94
N PRO A 324 -17.16 -4.83 -19.73
CA PRO A 324 -17.37 -6.19 -19.24
C PRO A 324 -16.13 -6.85 -18.64
N GLU A 325 -14.97 -6.67 -19.26
CA GLU A 325 -13.70 -7.23 -18.76
C GLU A 325 -13.35 -6.68 -17.37
N TYR A 326 -13.62 -5.39 -17.13
CA TYR A 326 -13.40 -4.76 -15.83
C TYR A 326 -14.37 -5.27 -14.78
N ARG A 327 -15.65 -5.42 -15.13
CA ARG A 327 -16.66 -5.97 -14.23
C ARG A 327 -16.32 -7.38 -13.76
N VAL A 328 -15.80 -8.24 -14.65
CA VAL A 328 -15.44 -9.61 -14.25
C VAL A 328 -14.29 -9.65 -13.24
N VAL A 329 -13.28 -8.80 -13.41
CA VAL A 329 -12.21 -8.67 -12.39
C VAL A 329 -12.77 -8.09 -11.11
N GLN A 330 -13.55 -7.02 -11.19
CA GLN A 330 -14.19 -6.37 -10.03
C GLN A 330 -15.04 -7.34 -9.21
N ASP A 331 -15.94 -8.07 -9.87
CA ASP A 331 -16.84 -9.04 -9.22
C ASP A 331 -16.06 -10.17 -8.56
N TYR A 332 -14.99 -10.65 -9.20
CA TYR A 332 -14.12 -11.68 -8.61
C TYR A 332 -13.45 -11.17 -7.33
N ILE A 333 -12.87 -9.97 -7.38
CA ILE A 333 -12.23 -9.34 -6.22
C ILE A 333 -13.25 -9.07 -5.10
N HIS A 334 -14.43 -8.54 -5.43
CA HIS A 334 -15.50 -8.29 -4.44
C HIS A 334 -15.95 -9.57 -3.76
N ASN A 335 -16.09 -10.67 -4.52
CA ASN A 335 -16.42 -11.97 -3.96
C ASN A 335 -15.37 -12.45 -2.95
N ILE A 336 -14.08 -12.34 -3.28
CA ILE A 336 -12.97 -12.67 -2.36
C ILE A 336 -13.01 -11.79 -1.10
N LEU A 337 -13.23 -10.49 -1.27
CA LEU A 337 -13.33 -9.56 -0.14
C LEU A 337 -14.45 -9.96 0.82
N THR A 338 -15.64 -10.26 0.28
CA THR A 338 -16.83 -10.60 1.06
C THR A 338 -16.75 -11.98 1.70
N LYS A 339 -16.26 -12.99 0.98
CA LYS A 339 -16.33 -14.40 1.41
C LYS A 339 -15.11 -14.87 2.19
N ASP A 340 -13.93 -14.34 1.87
CA ASP A 340 -12.68 -14.87 2.38
C ASP A 340 -11.94 -13.84 3.24
N VAL A 341 -11.59 -12.69 2.67
CA VAL A 341 -10.65 -11.73 3.30
C VAL A 341 -11.24 -11.12 4.57
N PHE A 342 -12.38 -10.42 4.46
CA PHE A 342 -12.94 -9.75 5.63
C PHE A 342 -13.44 -10.74 6.70
N PRO A 343 -14.15 -11.84 6.37
CA PRO A 343 -14.52 -12.85 7.36
C PRO A 343 -13.33 -13.41 8.16
N GLU A 344 -12.21 -13.69 7.50
CA GLU A 344 -11.00 -14.15 8.20
C GLU A 344 -10.41 -13.04 9.10
N VAL A 345 -10.39 -11.79 8.65
CA VAL A 345 -9.99 -10.65 9.49
C VAL A 345 -10.84 -10.56 10.76
N TYR A 346 -12.17 -10.71 10.65
CA TYR A 346 -13.07 -10.71 11.81
C TYR A 346 -12.77 -11.87 12.78
N LYS A 347 -12.58 -13.07 12.24
CA LYS A 347 -12.22 -14.26 13.03
C LYS A 347 -10.90 -14.06 13.79
N GLN A 348 -9.87 -13.53 13.12
CA GLN A 348 -8.58 -13.24 13.76
C GLN A 348 -8.69 -12.17 14.86
N ILE A 349 -9.53 -11.14 14.67
CA ILE A 349 -9.80 -10.15 15.72
C ILE A 349 -10.46 -10.81 16.94
N GLU A 350 -11.42 -11.71 16.73
CA GLU A 350 -12.13 -12.38 17.82
C GLU A 350 -11.18 -13.26 18.64
N VAL A 351 -10.36 -14.08 17.97
CA VAL A 351 -9.34 -14.93 18.60
C VAL A 351 -8.40 -14.10 19.48
N ARG A 352 -7.92 -12.97 18.97
CA ARG A 352 -7.03 -12.06 19.72
C ARG A 352 -7.74 -11.39 20.88
N THR A 353 -8.99 -10.99 20.71
CA THR A 353 -9.79 -10.39 21.78
C THR A 353 -10.00 -11.39 22.92
N LYS A 354 -10.33 -12.65 22.60
CA LYS A 354 -10.44 -13.75 23.58
C LYS A 354 -9.11 -13.99 24.30
N LYS A 355 -8.00 -14.08 23.55
CA LYS A 355 -6.66 -14.25 24.13
C LYS A 355 -6.29 -13.10 25.07
N ARG A 356 -6.46 -11.85 24.63
CA ARG A 356 -6.19 -10.65 25.44
C ARG A 356 -7.02 -10.61 26.72
N ASN A 357 -8.31 -10.98 26.63
CA ASN A 357 -9.17 -11.02 27.81
C ASN A 357 -8.74 -12.12 28.77
N SER A 358 -8.43 -13.33 28.28
CA SER A 358 -7.87 -14.42 29.09
C SER A 358 -6.56 -14.02 29.77
N ASP A 359 -5.64 -13.36 29.06
CA ASP A 359 -4.35 -12.96 29.62
C ASP A 359 -4.52 -11.87 30.69
N LYS A 360 -5.42 -10.90 30.47
CA LYS A 360 -5.81 -9.93 31.50
C LYS A 360 -6.45 -10.60 32.72
N ASP A 361 -7.31 -11.59 32.51
CA ASP A 361 -7.96 -12.32 33.60
C ASP A 361 -6.96 -13.12 34.43
N LYS A 362 -5.99 -13.79 33.77
CA LYS A 362 -4.88 -14.46 34.46
C LYS A 362 -4.04 -13.47 35.26
N GLY A 363 -3.75 -12.29 34.69
CA GLY A 363 -3.05 -11.20 35.37
C GLY A 363 -3.78 -10.75 36.64
N ARG A 364 -5.07 -10.45 36.53
CA ARG A 364 -5.93 -10.06 37.67
C ARG A 364 -6.03 -11.12 38.75
N GLN A 365 -6.19 -12.39 38.36
CA GLN A 365 -6.20 -13.49 39.31
C GLN A 365 -4.85 -13.66 40.02
N LYS A 366 -3.73 -13.46 39.31
CA LYS A 366 -2.40 -13.48 39.91
C LYS A 366 -2.22 -12.34 40.91
N HIS A 367 -2.66 -11.12 40.55
CA HIS A 367 -2.64 -9.95 41.43
C HIS A 367 -3.46 -10.17 42.69
N LEU A 368 -4.71 -10.61 42.54
CA LEU A 368 -5.59 -10.93 43.66
C LEU A 368 -4.99 -12.02 44.56
N ARG A 369 -4.39 -13.07 43.98
CA ARG A 369 -3.67 -14.11 44.76
C ARG A 369 -2.50 -13.51 45.55
N SER A 370 -1.73 -12.61 44.94
CA SER A 370 -0.59 -11.96 45.58
C SER A 370 -1.04 -11.17 46.81
N ILE A 371 -2.02 -10.28 46.64
CA ILE A 371 -2.59 -9.45 47.72
C ILE A 371 -3.08 -10.31 48.88
N LEU A 372 -3.86 -11.35 48.57
CA LEU A 372 -4.40 -12.24 49.58
C LEU A 372 -3.31 -13.05 50.29
N SER A 373 -2.30 -13.53 49.55
CA SER A 373 -1.19 -14.29 50.14
C SER A 373 -0.31 -13.45 51.07
N GLU A 374 -0.05 -12.19 50.70
CA GLU A 374 0.72 -11.24 51.50
C GLU A 374 -0.04 -10.89 52.79
N SER A 375 -1.33 -10.58 52.69
CA SER A 375 -2.19 -10.27 53.82
C SER A 375 -2.31 -11.41 54.83
N LEU A 376 -2.35 -12.66 54.33
CA LEU A 376 -2.55 -13.85 55.14
C LEU A 376 -1.25 -14.54 55.56
N LYS A 377 -0.09 -14.06 55.09
CA LYS A 377 1.24 -14.68 55.30
C LYS A 377 1.22 -16.20 55.03
N SER A 378 0.44 -16.63 54.04
CA SER A 378 0.18 -18.04 53.74
C SER A 378 -0.17 -18.23 52.26
N PRO A 379 0.18 -19.38 51.65
CA PRO A 379 -0.19 -19.66 50.28
C PRO A 379 -1.71 -19.80 50.11
N VAL A 380 -2.27 -19.01 49.17
CA VAL A 380 -3.71 -18.93 48.89
C VAL A 380 -4.05 -19.62 47.58
N THR A 381 -5.12 -20.44 47.60
CA THR A 381 -5.72 -21.01 46.39
C THR A 381 -7.08 -20.37 46.15
N LEU A 382 -7.30 -19.82 44.96
CA LEU A 382 -8.60 -19.27 44.56
C LEU A 382 -9.44 -20.36 43.89
N LYS A 383 -10.68 -20.55 44.35
CA LYS A 383 -11.65 -21.46 43.72
C LYS A 383 -12.93 -20.69 43.40
N LYS A 384 -13.45 -20.81 42.19
CA LYS A 384 -14.74 -20.22 41.84
C LYS A 384 -15.87 -21.03 42.46
N THR A 385 -16.85 -20.36 43.08
CA THR A 385 -18.13 -20.97 43.43
C THR A 385 -18.97 -21.10 42.16
N SER A 386 -19.61 -22.25 41.97
CA SER A 386 -20.55 -22.46 40.87
C SER A 386 -21.92 -21.90 41.25
N GLY A 387 -22.36 -20.82 40.60
CA GLY A 387 -23.68 -20.21 40.78
C GLY A 387 -23.91 -19.46 42.10
N GLY A 388 -22.87 -19.27 42.93
CA GLY A 388 -22.98 -18.63 44.24
C GLY A 388 -22.46 -17.20 44.25
N VAL A 389 -23.22 -16.29 44.87
CA VAL A 389 -22.83 -14.88 45.09
C VAL A 389 -21.92 -14.66 46.31
N THR A 390 -21.75 -15.69 47.14
CA THR A 390 -21.00 -15.61 48.39
C THR A 390 -19.52 -15.94 48.18
N ALA A 391 -18.67 -15.07 48.74
CA ALA A 391 -17.27 -15.39 48.97
C ALA A 391 -17.15 -16.23 50.24
N GLY A 392 -16.06 -16.97 50.40
CA GLY A 392 -15.86 -17.79 51.60
C GLY A 392 -14.41 -18.19 51.77
N THR A 393 -14.04 -18.67 52.96
CA THR A 393 -12.66 -19.07 53.24
C THR A 393 -12.59 -20.39 54.01
N LYS A 394 -11.79 -21.35 53.56
CA LYS A 394 -11.56 -22.64 54.22
C LYS A 394 -10.07 -22.90 54.45
N LYS A 395 -9.69 -23.45 55.61
CA LYS A 395 -8.31 -23.93 55.87
C LYS A 395 -8.20 -25.38 55.41
N LYS A 396 -7.18 -25.72 54.62
CA LYS A 396 -6.91 -27.10 54.18
C LYS A 396 -5.40 -27.35 54.10
N LEU A 397 -4.87 -28.32 54.86
CA LEU A 397 -3.45 -28.73 54.89
C LEU A 397 -2.43 -27.56 54.75
N GLY A 398 -2.47 -26.58 55.66
CA GLY A 398 -1.52 -25.45 55.66
C GLY A 398 -1.69 -24.42 54.53
N LYS A 399 -2.71 -24.57 53.67
CA LYS A 399 -3.10 -23.61 52.62
C LYS A 399 -4.47 -23.02 52.91
N LEU A 400 -4.66 -21.74 52.56
CA LEU A 400 -5.97 -21.10 52.64
C LEU A 400 -6.67 -21.17 51.28
N GLU A 401 -7.88 -21.72 51.25
CA GLU A 401 -8.73 -21.74 50.06
C GLU A 401 -9.74 -20.59 50.19
N VAL A 402 -9.70 -19.65 49.24
CA VAL A 402 -10.66 -18.54 49.15
C VAL A 402 -11.61 -18.85 48.01
N SER A 403 -12.89 -19.01 48.32
CA SER A 403 -13.93 -19.14 47.31
C SER A 403 -14.31 -17.75 46.79
N THR A 404 -14.14 -17.55 45.49
CA THR A 404 -14.49 -16.30 44.80
C THR A 404 -15.90 -16.45 44.17
N PRO A 405 -16.80 -15.48 44.33
CA PRO A 405 -18.14 -15.50 43.75
C PRO A 405 -18.15 -15.75 42.24
N ASP A 406 -19.19 -16.43 41.77
CA ASP A 406 -19.42 -16.58 40.33
C ASP A 406 -19.66 -15.20 39.69
N GLU A 407 -18.89 -14.89 38.65
CA GLU A 407 -18.99 -13.60 37.96
C GLU A 407 -20.36 -13.42 37.32
N GLU A 408 -20.99 -14.50 36.84
CA GLU A 408 -22.26 -14.43 36.12
C GLU A 408 -23.46 -14.26 37.06
N ALA A 409 -23.33 -14.66 38.33
CA ALA A 409 -24.36 -14.53 39.36
C ALA A 409 -24.40 -13.13 40.02
N LEU A 410 -23.41 -12.27 39.74
CA LEU A 410 -23.32 -10.93 40.34
C LEU A 410 -24.23 -9.93 39.62
N ASP A 411 -25.12 -9.30 40.40
CA ASP A 411 -26.01 -8.23 39.94
C ASP A 411 -25.26 -6.90 39.76
N THR A 412 -24.43 -6.85 38.71
CA THR A 412 -23.73 -5.64 38.28
C THR A 412 -23.47 -5.67 36.77
N LYS A 413 -23.04 -4.53 36.22
CA LYS A 413 -22.68 -4.39 34.80
C LYS A 413 -21.65 -5.45 34.41
N LYS A 414 -21.78 -6.02 33.21
CA LYS A 414 -20.87 -7.08 32.71
C LYS A 414 -19.39 -6.67 32.78
N SER A 415 -19.09 -5.39 32.60
CA SER A 415 -17.73 -4.83 32.74
C SER A 415 -17.17 -4.90 34.17
N ASN A 416 -18.04 -4.91 35.18
CA ASN A 416 -17.70 -4.73 36.60
C ASN A 416 -17.78 -6.04 37.40
N ARG A 417 -18.42 -7.08 36.88
CA ARG A 417 -18.60 -8.38 37.55
C ARG A 417 -17.30 -8.97 38.12
N LYS A 418 -16.19 -8.86 37.38
CA LYS A 418 -14.87 -9.31 37.80
C LYS A 418 -14.32 -8.53 38.99
N LEU A 419 -14.46 -7.21 38.97
CA LEU A 419 -14.04 -6.35 40.08
C LEU A 419 -14.89 -6.61 41.31
N ALA A 420 -16.21 -6.72 41.13
CA ALA A 420 -17.13 -7.05 42.20
C ALA A 420 -16.80 -8.40 42.87
N SER A 421 -16.52 -9.45 42.08
CA SER A 421 -16.09 -10.75 42.60
C SER A 421 -14.79 -10.64 43.42
N ALA A 422 -13.80 -9.88 42.93
CA ALA A 422 -12.55 -9.65 43.66
C ALA A 422 -12.75 -8.84 44.95
N VAL A 423 -13.57 -7.78 44.91
CA VAL A 423 -13.91 -6.94 46.07
C VAL A 423 -14.61 -7.76 47.16
N LEU A 424 -15.58 -8.60 46.78
CA LEU A 424 -16.25 -9.50 47.72
C LEU A 424 -15.27 -10.52 48.32
N SER A 425 -14.31 -10.99 47.53
CA SER A 425 -13.29 -11.93 48.01
C SER A 425 -12.35 -11.30 49.04
N ILE A 426 -11.90 -10.05 48.84
CA ILE A 426 -11.08 -9.34 49.84
C ILE A 426 -11.90 -8.92 51.07
N PHE A 427 -13.19 -8.60 50.89
CA PHE A 427 -14.10 -8.29 51.99
C PHE A 427 -14.25 -9.47 52.94
N GLU A 428 -14.46 -10.66 52.38
CA GLU A 428 -14.53 -11.91 53.16
C GLU A 428 -13.24 -12.21 53.94
N VAL A 429 -12.08 -11.90 53.36
CA VAL A 429 -10.80 -12.03 54.06
C VAL A 429 -10.66 -11.01 55.19
N ALA A 430 -11.20 -9.79 55.02
CA ALA A 430 -11.20 -8.77 56.05
C ALA A 430 -12.13 -9.11 57.22
N LEU A 431 -13.28 -9.76 56.97
CA LEU A 431 -14.24 -10.21 57.99
C LEU A 431 -13.67 -11.22 59.00
N ARG A 432 -12.46 -11.76 58.76
CA ARG A 432 -11.78 -12.64 59.71
C ARG A 432 -11.16 -11.91 60.91
N GLU A 433 -11.11 -10.59 60.88
CA GLU A 433 -10.64 -9.81 62.01
C GLU A 433 -11.69 -9.80 63.13
N ASN A 434 -11.23 -9.87 64.38
CA ASN A 434 -12.13 -9.99 65.55
C ASN A 434 -12.80 -8.66 65.94
N ASP A 435 -12.47 -7.57 65.27
CA ASP A 435 -12.91 -6.22 65.61
C ASP A 435 -13.37 -5.45 64.36
N ALA A 436 -14.41 -4.61 64.53
CA ALA A 436 -15.03 -3.88 63.44
C ALA A 436 -14.13 -2.77 62.87
N MET A 437 -13.32 -2.10 63.71
CA MET A 437 -12.36 -1.11 63.23
C MET A 437 -11.23 -1.79 62.45
N LYS A 438 -10.67 -2.88 62.97
CA LYS A 438 -9.64 -3.67 62.27
C LYS A 438 -10.12 -4.26 60.95
N THR A 439 -11.37 -4.72 60.90
CA THR A 439 -12.02 -5.20 59.66
C THR A 439 -12.05 -4.09 58.60
N ARG A 440 -12.48 -2.89 58.98
CA ARG A 440 -12.56 -1.73 58.07
C ARG A 440 -11.19 -1.30 57.57
N GLU A 441 -10.19 -1.22 58.45
CA GLU A 441 -8.83 -0.86 58.08
C GLU A 441 -8.21 -1.89 57.13
N LYS A 442 -8.36 -3.19 57.44
CA LYS A 442 -7.86 -4.27 56.59
C LYS A 442 -8.54 -4.30 55.23
N PHE A 443 -9.86 -4.16 55.19
CA PHE A 443 -10.58 -4.09 53.92
C PHE A 443 -10.12 -2.89 53.08
N LYS A 444 -9.94 -1.72 53.70
CA LYS A 444 -9.45 -0.51 53.03
C LYS A 444 -8.05 -0.73 52.42
N ASP A 445 -7.12 -1.30 53.18
CA ASP A 445 -5.76 -1.61 52.68
C ASP A 445 -5.80 -2.58 51.49
N LEU A 446 -6.56 -3.67 51.61
CA LEU A 446 -6.70 -4.66 50.53
C LEU A 446 -7.37 -4.07 49.28
N LEU A 447 -8.36 -3.19 49.47
CA LEU A 447 -9.06 -2.53 48.37
C LEU A 447 -8.12 -1.56 47.63
N LEU A 448 -7.32 -0.77 48.35
CA LEU A 448 -6.34 0.13 47.75
C LEU A 448 -5.28 -0.65 46.97
N LYS A 449 -4.76 -1.75 47.52
CA LYS A 449 -3.80 -2.65 46.83
C LYS A 449 -4.41 -3.30 45.60
N LEU A 450 -5.68 -3.71 45.68
CA LEU A 450 -6.42 -4.27 44.55
C LEU A 450 -6.56 -3.26 43.41
N LEU A 451 -6.95 -2.03 43.73
CA LEU A 451 -7.21 -0.97 42.76
C LEU A 451 -5.93 -0.39 42.13
N ALA A 452 -4.79 -0.50 42.82
CA ALA A 452 -3.51 0.01 42.30
C ALA A 452 -3.10 -0.62 40.96
N ASP A 453 -3.41 -1.91 40.72
CA ASP A 453 -3.02 -2.66 39.51
C ASP A 453 -4.19 -3.43 38.83
N TRP A 454 -5.42 -2.91 38.84
CA TRP A 454 -6.63 -3.61 38.34
C TRP A 454 -6.91 -3.56 36.82
#